data_AF-A0A1Q5DW68-F1
#
_entry.id   AF-A0A1Q5DW68-F1
#
_cell.length_a   1.000
_cell.length_b   1.000
_cell.length_c   1.000
_cell.angle_alpha   90.00
_cell.angle_beta   90.00
_cell.angle_gamma   90.00
#
_symmetry.space_group_name_H-M   'P 1'
#
loop_
_entity.id
_entity.type
_entity.pdbx_description
1 polymer ?
#
loop_
_entity_poly.entity_id
_entity_poly.type
_entity_poly.pdbx_seq_one_letter_code
_entity_poly.pdbx_strand_id
1 'polypeptide(L)'
;LAEQHPATFTPNLAMSLNTLAKRLTDAGALSAAAQAYEQVIVDLSAKHPAVGRALMLERDRFLIREPGCSTTAGLRNLARLASIPTTEAPDQVTFHARKTLRAYVQESAEHREDLAAVWHDETRTPLPSWLALAPQALSTVGAWTTTHSWSDSYAHWTDHTELLSSPEAAVALAEYALLDPEAAAQHQVLREEILIEGATAAYRPLILGEQLADWTALTTWDESEQYLRAHPDLLELDPPDSVPGALLHAARTHDIPTAYVLVRDRTALQQYIDNALTTGDADALRHAAAIEDEVYADQLSARTHHQAALLLAGTPDEADPADLAPLVADASPDTRNRLISETATLSATHAQQHAAHWVRIIQVLAATG
;
A
#
# COMPACT_ATOMS: atom_id res chain seq x y z
N LEU A 1 19.96 -32.61 4.22
CA LEU A 1 19.51 -31.55 3.30
C LEU A 1 18.32 -30.78 3.86
N ALA A 2 17.12 -31.37 3.96
CA ALA A 2 15.95 -30.67 4.53
C ALA A 2 16.15 -30.23 5.99
N GLU A 3 16.91 -30.98 6.80
CA GLU A 3 17.27 -30.55 8.15
C GLU A 3 18.21 -29.31 8.16
N GLN A 4 19.10 -29.19 7.18
CA GLN A 4 20.07 -28.08 7.14
C GLN A 4 19.53 -26.85 6.42
N HIS A 5 18.74 -27.06 5.37
CA HIS A 5 18.11 -26.00 4.59
C HIS A 5 16.63 -26.33 4.30
N PRO A 6 15.76 -26.22 5.32
CA PRO A 6 14.34 -26.53 5.24
C PRO A 6 13.61 -25.88 4.06
N ALA A 7 13.74 -24.56 3.90
CA ALA A 7 13.01 -23.82 2.87
C ALA A 7 13.31 -24.30 1.44
N THR A 8 14.56 -24.71 1.19
CA THR A 8 15.01 -25.14 -0.14
C THR A 8 14.67 -26.59 -0.46
N PHE A 9 14.80 -27.50 0.52
CA PHE A 9 14.73 -28.94 0.25
C PHE A 9 13.43 -29.62 0.69
N THR A 10 12.57 -28.97 1.48
CA THR A 10 11.28 -29.57 1.90
C THR A 10 10.38 -29.94 0.73
N PRO A 11 10.19 -29.09 -0.31
CA PRO A 11 9.38 -29.47 -1.47
C PRO A 11 9.91 -30.70 -2.21
N ASN A 12 11.24 -30.78 -2.39
CA ASN A 12 11.90 -31.92 -3.04
C ASN A 12 11.80 -33.20 -2.22
N LEU A 13 11.88 -33.09 -0.90
CA LEU A 13 11.68 -34.20 0.03
C LEU A 13 10.24 -34.72 -0.04
N ALA A 14 9.25 -33.83 0.02
CA ALA A 14 7.85 -34.18 -0.09
C ALA A 14 7.55 -34.93 -1.41
N MET A 15 8.08 -34.42 -2.53
CA MET A 15 7.94 -35.07 -3.85
C MET A 15 8.58 -36.47 -3.88
N SER A 16 9.76 -36.62 -3.25
CA SER A 16 10.46 -37.91 -3.16
C SER A 16 9.66 -38.91 -2.34
N LEU A 17 9.09 -38.49 -1.20
CA LEU A 17 8.24 -39.32 -0.35
C LEU A 17 6.95 -39.72 -1.07
N ASN A 18 6.30 -38.79 -1.78
CA ASN A 18 5.10 -39.10 -2.56
C ASN A 18 5.38 -40.15 -3.65
N THR A 19 6.53 -40.03 -4.32
CA THR A 19 6.97 -41.00 -5.33
C THR A 19 7.23 -42.37 -4.71
N LEU A 20 7.88 -42.42 -3.54
CA LEU A 20 8.13 -43.66 -2.82
C LEU A 20 6.82 -44.30 -2.35
N ALA A 21 5.93 -43.53 -1.72
CA ALA A 21 4.65 -44.00 -1.23
C ALA A 21 3.79 -44.58 -2.37
N LYS A 22 3.76 -43.92 -3.52
CA LYS A 22 3.09 -44.44 -4.72
C LYS A 22 3.66 -45.79 -5.18
N ARG A 23 4.99 -45.91 -5.28
CA ARG A 23 5.64 -47.19 -5.66
C ARG A 23 5.36 -48.31 -4.66
N LEU A 24 5.25 -47.99 -3.38
CA LEU A 24 4.90 -48.95 -2.33
C LEU A 24 3.44 -49.38 -2.45
N THR A 25 2.52 -48.45 -2.74
CA THR A 25 1.12 -48.77 -3.04
C THR A 25 0.98 -49.66 -4.27
N ASP A 26 1.68 -49.35 -5.37
CA ASP A 26 1.71 -50.17 -6.59
C ASP A 26 2.21 -51.60 -6.34
N ALA A 27 3.09 -51.77 -5.35
CA ALA A 27 3.59 -53.06 -4.89
C ALA A 27 2.68 -53.76 -3.85
N GLY A 28 1.51 -53.19 -3.52
CA GLY A 28 0.57 -53.71 -2.53
C GLY A 28 0.94 -53.45 -1.07
N ALA A 29 1.97 -52.64 -0.80
CA ALA A 29 2.51 -52.36 0.53
C ALA A 29 1.93 -51.07 1.14
N LEU A 30 0.60 -50.97 1.23
CA LEU A 30 -0.13 -49.77 1.69
C LEU A 30 0.32 -49.26 3.07
N SER A 31 0.57 -50.16 4.02
CA SER A 31 1.04 -49.77 5.36
C SER A 31 2.46 -49.19 5.32
N ALA A 32 3.33 -49.68 4.43
CA ALA A 32 4.68 -49.17 4.26
C ALA A 32 4.67 -47.78 3.60
N ALA A 33 3.71 -47.51 2.70
CA ALA A 33 3.55 -46.20 2.07
C ALA A 33 3.27 -45.09 3.11
N ALA A 34 2.35 -45.33 4.05
CA ALA A 34 2.09 -44.40 5.15
C ALA A 34 3.28 -44.29 6.13
N GLN A 35 3.94 -45.41 6.43
CA GLN A 35 5.08 -45.44 7.34
C GLN A 35 6.30 -44.67 6.80
N ALA A 36 6.49 -44.64 5.47
CA ALA A 36 7.58 -43.88 4.84
C ALA A 36 7.47 -42.37 5.14
N TYR A 37 6.26 -41.82 5.15
CA TYR A 37 6.03 -40.45 5.60
C TYR A 37 6.25 -40.31 7.11
N GLU A 38 5.65 -41.19 7.90
CA GLU A 38 5.62 -41.07 9.37
C GLU A 38 7.02 -41.02 9.99
N GLN A 39 7.94 -41.87 9.51
CA GLN A 39 9.32 -41.88 10.00
C GLN A 39 10.00 -40.52 9.79
N VAL A 40 9.88 -39.96 8.58
CA VAL A 40 10.51 -38.68 8.25
C VAL A 40 9.82 -37.51 8.97
N ILE A 41 8.50 -37.57 9.14
CA ILE A 41 7.74 -36.57 9.89
C ILE A 41 8.19 -36.56 11.35
N VAL A 42 8.28 -37.71 12.02
CA VAL A 42 8.71 -37.80 13.42
C VAL A 42 10.11 -37.22 13.59
N ASP A 43 11.05 -37.61 12.74
CA ASP A 43 12.45 -37.17 12.82
C ASP A 43 12.61 -35.66 12.61
N LEU A 44 11.87 -35.09 11.64
CA LEU A 44 12.01 -33.67 11.28
C LEU A 44 11.13 -32.75 12.12
N SER A 45 9.95 -33.19 12.59
CA SER A 45 9.04 -32.33 13.37
C SER A 45 9.65 -31.85 14.68
N ALA A 46 10.49 -32.68 15.32
CA ALA A 46 11.17 -32.31 16.57
C ALA A 46 12.17 -31.16 16.38
N LYS A 47 12.78 -31.06 15.20
CA LYS A 47 13.81 -30.04 14.88
C LYS A 47 13.25 -28.86 14.10
N HIS A 48 12.29 -29.12 13.22
CA HIS A 48 11.65 -28.17 12.32
C HIS A 48 10.14 -28.44 12.25
N PRO A 49 9.36 -27.93 13.22
CA PRO A 49 7.90 -28.15 13.25
C PRO A 49 7.18 -27.76 11.96
N ALA A 50 7.60 -26.68 11.29
CA ALA A 50 7.05 -26.26 10.00
C ALA A 50 7.25 -27.30 8.87
N VAL A 51 8.42 -27.96 8.83
CA VAL A 51 8.72 -29.03 7.86
C VAL A 51 7.83 -30.24 8.14
N GLY A 52 7.73 -30.64 9.41
CA GLY A 52 6.83 -31.69 9.85
C GLY A 52 5.39 -31.44 9.40
N ARG A 53 4.88 -30.24 9.66
CA ARG A 53 3.53 -29.80 9.27
C ARG A 53 3.33 -29.87 7.74
N ALA A 54 4.30 -29.42 6.95
CA ALA A 54 4.25 -29.50 5.50
C ALA A 54 4.25 -30.95 4.97
N LEU A 55 5.04 -31.84 5.59
CA LEU A 55 5.06 -33.26 5.23
C LEU A 55 3.79 -34.00 5.64
N MET A 56 3.18 -33.63 6.78
CA MET A 56 1.87 -34.14 7.19
C MET A 56 0.80 -33.80 6.16
N LEU A 57 0.75 -32.54 5.69
CA LEU A 57 -0.16 -32.13 4.61
C LEU A 57 -0.04 -33.05 3.39
N GLU A 58 1.18 -33.31 2.91
CA GLU A 58 1.39 -34.14 1.73
C GLU A 58 1.05 -35.63 1.96
N ARG A 59 1.38 -36.17 3.15
CA ARG A 59 0.93 -37.51 3.56
C ARG A 59 -0.59 -37.60 3.54
N ASP A 60 -1.28 -36.64 4.11
CA ASP A 60 -2.73 -36.71 4.27
C ASP A 60 -3.46 -36.47 2.93
N ARG A 61 -2.90 -35.65 2.03
CA ARG A 61 -3.34 -35.55 0.63
C ARG A 61 -3.21 -36.88 -0.12
N PHE A 62 -2.13 -37.62 0.13
CA PHE A 62 -1.94 -38.96 -0.43
C PHE A 62 -3.00 -39.94 0.12
N LEU A 63 -3.20 -39.96 1.44
CA LEU A 63 -4.16 -40.89 2.09
C LEU A 63 -5.60 -40.75 1.58
N ILE A 64 -6.06 -39.54 1.26
CA ILE A 64 -7.44 -39.33 0.76
C ILE A 64 -7.59 -39.62 -0.73
N ARG A 65 -6.49 -39.68 -1.50
CA ARG A 65 -6.52 -39.89 -2.95
C ARG A 65 -6.29 -41.34 -3.33
N GLU A 66 -5.47 -42.05 -2.57
CA GLU A 66 -5.04 -43.40 -2.92
C GLU A 66 -6.05 -44.47 -2.43
N PRO A 67 -6.62 -45.27 -3.34
CA PRO A 67 -7.52 -46.35 -2.97
C PRO A 67 -6.87 -47.36 -2.03
N GLY A 68 -7.58 -47.76 -0.98
CA GLY A 68 -7.08 -48.71 0.02
C GLY A 68 -6.31 -48.08 1.18
N CYS A 69 -5.96 -46.80 1.09
CA CYS A 69 -5.55 -46.02 2.26
C CYS A 69 -6.77 -45.58 3.10
N SER A 70 -6.52 -45.19 4.35
CA SER A 70 -7.59 -44.71 5.23
C SER A 70 -7.94 -43.25 4.94
N THR A 71 -8.94 -43.02 4.09
CA THR A 71 -9.49 -41.68 3.80
C THR A 71 -9.89 -40.94 5.08
N THR A 72 -10.57 -41.61 6.00
CA THR A 72 -10.99 -41.03 7.30
C THR A 72 -9.80 -40.51 8.12
N ALA A 73 -8.67 -41.23 8.13
CA ALA A 73 -7.46 -40.77 8.83
C ALA A 73 -6.87 -39.52 8.17
N GLY A 74 -6.79 -39.50 6.83
CA GLY A 74 -6.34 -38.34 6.06
C GLY A 74 -7.23 -37.11 6.29
N LEU A 75 -8.56 -37.26 6.20
CA LEU A 75 -9.52 -36.18 6.47
C LEU A 75 -9.38 -35.63 7.89
N ARG A 76 -9.22 -36.50 8.89
CA ARG A 76 -9.06 -36.10 10.30
C ARG A 76 -7.81 -35.25 10.49
N ASN A 77 -6.69 -35.66 9.91
CA ASN A 77 -5.45 -34.89 10.01
C ASN A 77 -5.51 -33.56 9.25
N LEU A 78 -6.11 -33.56 8.04
CA LEU A 78 -6.33 -32.33 7.29
C LEU A 78 -7.25 -31.36 8.05
N ALA A 79 -8.28 -31.86 8.74
CA ALA A 79 -9.14 -31.05 9.59
C ALA A 79 -8.31 -30.37 10.70
N ARG A 80 -7.45 -31.11 11.42
CA ARG A 80 -6.53 -30.53 12.41
C ARG A 80 -5.64 -29.44 11.84
N LEU A 81 -5.04 -29.67 10.67
CA LEU A 81 -4.20 -28.67 10.00
C LEU A 81 -5.02 -27.43 9.62
N ALA A 82 -6.23 -27.59 9.10
CA ALA A 82 -7.09 -26.51 8.64
C ALA A 82 -7.71 -25.66 9.77
N SER A 83 -7.94 -26.25 10.95
CA SER A 83 -8.62 -25.60 12.07
C SER A 83 -7.73 -24.70 12.91
N ILE A 84 -6.42 -24.93 12.90
CA ILE A 84 -5.45 -24.19 13.75
C ILE A 84 -4.43 -23.51 12.84
N PRO A 85 -4.69 -22.24 12.44
CA PRO A 85 -3.70 -21.42 11.76
C PRO A 85 -2.45 -21.23 12.62
N THR A 86 -1.30 -21.08 11.97
CA THR A 86 -0.06 -20.66 12.62
C THR A 86 -0.05 -19.15 12.81
N THR A 87 0.72 -18.67 13.78
CA THR A 87 0.95 -17.23 13.99
C THR A 87 1.95 -16.64 13.00
N GLU A 88 2.75 -17.50 12.34
CA GLU A 88 3.73 -17.10 11.33
C GLU A 88 3.06 -17.08 9.94
N ALA A 89 3.19 -15.96 9.23
CA ALA A 89 2.80 -15.82 7.84
C ALA A 89 4.02 -16.00 6.92
N PRO A 90 3.88 -16.60 5.72
CA PRO A 90 2.64 -17.20 5.19
C PRO A 90 2.35 -18.59 5.78
N ASP A 91 1.11 -18.83 6.23
CA ASP A 91 0.63 -20.14 6.65
C ASP A 91 0.15 -20.95 5.44
N GLN A 92 1.12 -21.35 4.62
CA GLN A 92 0.85 -22.13 3.42
C GLN A 92 0.19 -23.47 3.75
N VAL A 93 0.52 -24.09 4.89
CA VAL A 93 -0.01 -25.41 5.21
C VAL A 93 -1.50 -25.37 5.52
N THR A 94 -1.95 -24.42 6.35
CA THR A 94 -3.39 -24.26 6.61
C THR A 94 -4.15 -23.92 5.35
N PHE A 95 -3.63 -23.00 4.54
CA PHE A 95 -4.26 -22.63 3.26
C PHE A 95 -4.42 -23.85 2.34
N HIS A 96 -3.37 -24.64 2.16
CA HIS A 96 -3.42 -25.82 1.29
C HIS A 96 -4.26 -26.97 1.90
N ALA A 97 -4.32 -27.11 3.22
CA ALA A 97 -5.23 -28.05 3.89
C ALA A 97 -6.70 -27.68 3.62
N ARG A 98 -7.07 -26.40 3.80
CA ARG A 98 -8.41 -25.89 3.50
C ARG A 98 -8.76 -26.05 2.03
N LYS A 99 -7.83 -25.72 1.13
CA LYS A 99 -8.00 -25.94 -0.32
C LYS A 99 -8.24 -27.41 -0.66
N THR A 100 -7.50 -28.32 -0.03
CA THR A 100 -7.64 -29.77 -0.23
C THR A 100 -9.00 -30.28 0.23
N LEU A 101 -9.43 -29.91 1.45
CA LEU A 101 -10.73 -30.32 1.99
C LEU A 101 -11.90 -29.79 1.17
N ARG A 102 -11.81 -28.54 0.70
CA ARG A 102 -12.80 -27.93 -0.18
C ARG A 102 -12.93 -28.67 -1.52
N ALA A 103 -11.81 -29.03 -2.14
CA ALA A 103 -11.82 -29.82 -3.37
C ALA A 103 -12.49 -31.18 -3.13
N TYR A 104 -12.16 -31.85 -2.03
CA TYR A 104 -12.75 -33.15 -1.66
C TYR A 104 -14.29 -33.09 -1.57
N VAL A 105 -14.85 -32.11 -0.87
CA VAL A 105 -16.32 -31.98 -0.73
C VAL A 105 -17.03 -31.45 -1.98
N GLN A 106 -16.29 -30.97 -2.98
CA GLN A 106 -16.85 -30.55 -4.27
C GLN A 106 -17.01 -31.72 -5.24
N GLU A 107 -16.33 -32.86 -5.00
CA GLU A 107 -16.39 -34.04 -5.87
C GLU A 107 -17.73 -34.79 -5.76
N SER A 108 -18.32 -34.88 -4.57
CA SER A 108 -19.61 -35.57 -4.36
C SER A 108 -20.34 -35.10 -3.10
N ALA A 109 -21.65 -35.35 -3.02
CA ALA A 109 -22.43 -35.09 -1.81
C ALA A 109 -22.02 -36.02 -0.65
N GLU A 110 -21.66 -37.28 -0.95
CA GLU A 110 -21.18 -38.27 0.03
C GLU A 110 -19.89 -37.80 0.71
N HIS A 111 -18.93 -37.26 -0.05
CA HIS A 111 -17.70 -36.68 0.51
C HIS A 111 -17.97 -35.53 1.49
N ARG A 112 -19.03 -34.75 1.26
CA ARG A 112 -19.43 -33.69 2.19
C ARG A 112 -19.97 -34.27 3.51
N GLU A 113 -20.75 -35.34 3.45
CA GLU A 113 -21.25 -36.03 4.65
C GLU A 113 -20.11 -36.69 5.43
N ASP A 114 -19.18 -37.35 4.73
CA ASP A 114 -17.97 -37.94 5.33
C ASP A 114 -17.14 -36.89 6.07
N LEU A 115 -16.86 -35.75 5.40
CA LEU A 115 -16.10 -34.68 6.04
C LEU A 115 -16.89 -34.07 7.21
N ALA A 116 -18.21 -33.91 7.11
CA ALA A 116 -19.02 -33.39 8.21
C ALA A 116 -18.90 -34.26 9.47
N ALA A 117 -18.98 -35.57 9.32
CA ALA A 117 -18.82 -36.51 10.44
C ALA A 117 -17.41 -36.42 11.06
N VAL A 118 -16.37 -36.46 10.23
CA VAL A 118 -14.97 -36.38 10.69
C VAL A 118 -14.66 -35.02 11.34
N TRP A 119 -15.14 -33.94 10.75
CA TRP A 119 -14.90 -32.58 11.23
C TRP A 119 -15.55 -32.37 12.61
N HIS A 120 -16.78 -32.85 12.79
CA HIS A 120 -17.47 -32.74 14.07
C HIS A 120 -16.76 -33.54 15.17
N ASP A 121 -16.35 -34.78 14.88
CA ASP A 121 -15.61 -35.64 15.82
C ASP A 121 -14.30 -34.96 16.28
N GLU A 122 -13.55 -34.42 15.32
CA GLU A 122 -12.21 -33.89 15.53
C GLU A 122 -12.19 -32.48 16.15
N THR A 123 -13.03 -31.57 15.66
CA THR A 123 -12.95 -30.13 16.01
C THR A 123 -14.01 -29.70 17.00
N ARG A 124 -15.08 -30.48 17.16
CA ARG A 124 -16.29 -30.12 17.93
C ARG A 124 -16.97 -28.83 17.45
N THR A 125 -16.76 -28.43 16.20
CA THR A 125 -17.38 -27.25 15.58
C THR A 125 -18.23 -27.65 14.37
N PRO A 126 -19.21 -26.82 13.94
CA PRO A 126 -19.86 -27.02 12.64
C PRO A 126 -18.86 -26.85 11.48
N LEU A 127 -19.24 -27.31 10.29
CA LEU A 127 -18.43 -27.09 9.09
C LEU A 127 -18.22 -25.58 8.86
N PRO A 128 -16.97 -25.11 8.70
CA PRO A 128 -16.69 -23.71 8.47
C PRO A 128 -17.28 -23.19 7.16
N SER A 129 -17.65 -21.92 7.13
CA SER A 129 -18.16 -21.24 5.93
C SER A 129 -17.15 -21.27 4.77
N TRP A 130 -15.85 -21.27 5.06
CA TRP A 130 -14.84 -21.38 4.03
C TRP A 130 -14.97 -22.69 3.25
N LEU A 131 -15.51 -23.80 3.75
CA LEU A 131 -15.70 -25.01 2.92
C LEU A 131 -16.69 -24.81 1.77
N ALA A 132 -17.60 -23.83 1.89
CA ALA A 132 -18.65 -23.59 0.93
C ALA A 132 -18.25 -22.61 -0.20
N LEU A 133 -17.06 -21.99 -0.17
CA LEU A 133 -16.71 -21.01 -1.20
C LEU A 133 -16.65 -21.65 -2.59
N ALA A 134 -17.27 -20.97 -3.54
CA ALA A 134 -17.18 -21.29 -4.94
C ALA A 134 -15.73 -21.07 -5.46
N PRO A 135 -15.26 -21.89 -6.42
CA PRO A 135 -13.97 -21.66 -7.07
C PRO A 135 -13.88 -20.27 -7.73
N GLN A 136 -15.01 -19.76 -8.23
CA GLN A 136 -15.10 -18.41 -8.79
C GLN A 136 -14.85 -17.32 -7.74
N ALA A 137 -15.36 -17.48 -6.52
CA ALA A 137 -15.16 -16.49 -5.47
C ALA A 137 -13.69 -16.37 -5.05
N LEU A 138 -13.02 -17.52 -4.86
CA LEU A 138 -11.59 -17.54 -4.57
C LEU A 138 -10.76 -16.91 -5.70
N SER A 139 -10.99 -17.33 -6.96
CA SER A 139 -10.24 -16.78 -8.09
C SER A 139 -10.46 -15.29 -8.28
N THR A 140 -11.70 -14.81 -8.12
CA THR A 140 -12.06 -13.39 -8.23
C THR A 140 -11.39 -12.54 -7.14
N VAL A 141 -11.46 -12.99 -5.88
CA VAL A 141 -10.81 -12.28 -4.76
C VAL A 141 -9.29 -12.35 -4.85
N GLY A 142 -8.73 -13.51 -5.22
CA GLY A 142 -7.28 -13.65 -5.39
C GLY A 142 -6.72 -12.73 -6.48
N ALA A 143 -7.41 -12.65 -7.61
CA ALA A 143 -7.06 -11.72 -8.68
C ALA A 143 -7.15 -10.26 -8.20
N TRP A 144 -8.19 -9.92 -7.44
CA TRP A 144 -8.34 -8.58 -6.87
C TRP A 144 -7.19 -8.19 -5.95
N THR A 145 -6.84 -9.05 -5.00
CA THR A 145 -5.76 -8.81 -4.01
C THR A 145 -4.36 -8.73 -4.62
N THR A 146 -4.19 -9.12 -5.88
CA THR A 146 -2.90 -9.15 -6.58
C THR A 146 -2.84 -8.18 -7.76
N THR A 147 -3.80 -7.25 -7.84
CA THR A 147 -3.77 -6.16 -8.81
C THR A 147 -2.54 -5.28 -8.61
N HIS A 148 -2.01 -4.73 -9.72
CA HIS A 148 -0.72 -4.02 -9.72
C HIS A 148 -0.86 -2.52 -9.46
N SER A 149 -2.05 -1.97 -9.69
CA SER A 149 -2.38 -0.56 -9.48
C SER A 149 -3.78 -0.42 -8.88
N TRP A 150 -4.05 0.70 -8.22
CA TRP A 150 -5.40 0.99 -7.73
C TRP A 150 -6.41 1.18 -8.86
N SER A 151 -5.95 1.65 -10.03
CA SER A 151 -6.78 1.76 -11.22
C SER A 151 -7.22 0.36 -11.73
N ASP A 152 -6.31 -0.62 -11.75
CA ASP A 152 -6.64 -2.00 -12.10
C ASP A 152 -7.56 -2.63 -11.04
N SER A 153 -7.31 -2.34 -9.76
CA SER A 153 -8.14 -2.79 -8.64
C SER A 153 -9.58 -2.27 -8.76
N TYR A 154 -9.75 -0.99 -9.12
CA TYR A 154 -11.07 -0.39 -9.36
C TYR A 154 -11.79 -1.00 -10.57
N ALA A 155 -11.06 -1.24 -11.67
CA ALA A 155 -11.61 -1.89 -12.85
C ALA A 155 -12.09 -3.31 -12.53
N HIS A 156 -11.25 -4.10 -11.85
CA HIS A 156 -11.57 -5.45 -11.40
C HIS A 156 -12.76 -5.47 -10.44
N TRP A 157 -12.81 -4.51 -9.51
CA TRP A 157 -13.97 -4.35 -8.62
C TRP A 157 -15.25 -4.12 -9.42
N THR A 158 -15.21 -3.18 -10.36
CA THR A 158 -16.37 -2.79 -11.17
C THR A 158 -16.90 -3.98 -11.97
N ASP A 159 -16.02 -4.74 -12.63
CA ASP A 159 -16.37 -5.93 -13.40
C ASP A 159 -16.96 -7.07 -12.55
N HIS A 160 -16.67 -7.09 -11.23
CA HIS A 160 -17.05 -8.18 -10.33
C HIS A 160 -17.80 -7.70 -9.08
N THR A 161 -18.52 -6.58 -9.20
CA THR A 161 -19.16 -5.87 -8.08
C THR A 161 -20.09 -6.78 -7.27
N GLU A 162 -20.93 -7.58 -7.92
CA GLU A 162 -21.90 -8.46 -7.23
C GLU A 162 -21.19 -9.48 -6.32
N LEU A 163 -20.11 -10.09 -6.81
CA LEU A 163 -19.37 -11.09 -6.06
C LEU A 163 -18.56 -10.44 -4.94
N LEU A 164 -17.80 -9.38 -5.25
CA LEU A 164 -16.91 -8.74 -4.27
C LEU A 164 -17.68 -8.03 -3.15
N SER A 165 -18.91 -7.58 -3.42
CA SER A 165 -19.82 -7.04 -2.41
C SER A 165 -20.47 -8.11 -1.53
N SER A 166 -20.44 -9.39 -1.93
CA SER A 166 -21.09 -10.47 -1.20
C SER A 166 -20.36 -10.84 0.10
N PRO A 167 -21.04 -11.44 1.10
CA PRO A 167 -20.38 -12.01 2.27
C PRO A 167 -19.37 -13.11 1.93
N GLU A 168 -19.54 -13.79 0.80
CA GLU A 168 -18.63 -14.82 0.32
C GLU A 168 -17.23 -14.27 0.03
N ALA A 169 -17.15 -13.04 -0.50
CA ALA A 169 -15.87 -12.37 -0.74
C ALA A 169 -15.08 -12.10 0.56
N ALA A 170 -15.76 -11.72 1.65
CA ALA A 170 -15.11 -11.52 2.94
C ALA A 170 -14.52 -12.84 3.49
N VAL A 171 -15.23 -13.97 3.30
CA VAL A 171 -14.73 -15.29 3.70
C VAL A 171 -13.56 -15.71 2.79
N ALA A 172 -13.60 -15.39 1.49
CA ALA A 172 -12.48 -15.63 0.57
C ALA A 172 -11.25 -14.77 0.92
N LEU A 173 -11.42 -13.49 1.28
CA LEU A 173 -10.34 -12.64 1.77
C LEU A 173 -9.68 -13.22 3.02
N ALA A 174 -10.48 -13.75 3.97
CA ALA A 174 -9.94 -14.42 5.15
C ALA A 174 -9.11 -15.69 4.82
N GLU A 175 -9.37 -16.36 3.69
CA GLU A 175 -8.51 -17.44 3.21
C GLU A 175 -7.19 -16.88 2.66
N TYR A 176 -7.21 -15.78 1.91
CA TYR A 176 -5.99 -15.14 1.40
C TYR A 176 -5.16 -14.47 2.51
N ALA A 177 -5.78 -14.05 3.61
CA ALA A 177 -5.09 -13.56 4.80
C ALA A 177 -4.15 -14.61 5.43
N LEU A 178 -4.33 -15.90 5.16
CA LEU A 178 -3.38 -16.95 5.57
C LEU A 178 -2.04 -16.84 4.81
N LEU A 179 -2.05 -16.26 3.61
CA LEU A 179 -0.86 -16.12 2.76
C LEU A 179 -0.26 -14.73 2.88
N ASP A 180 -1.10 -13.70 2.80
CA ASP A 180 -0.69 -12.30 2.90
C ASP A 180 -1.69 -11.55 3.81
N PRO A 181 -1.42 -11.51 5.13
CA PRO A 181 -2.30 -10.85 6.08
C PRO A 181 -2.44 -9.34 5.82
N GLU A 182 -1.38 -8.69 5.34
CA GLU A 182 -1.34 -7.24 5.14
C GLU A 182 -2.17 -6.86 3.92
N ALA A 183 -1.92 -7.50 2.76
CA ALA A 183 -2.71 -7.26 1.56
C ALA A 183 -4.19 -7.60 1.78
N ALA A 184 -4.49 -8.71 2.46
CA ALA A 184 -5.88 -9.09 2.74
C ALA A 184 -6.57 -8.09 3.69
N ALA A 185 -5.88 -7.58 4.70
CA ALA A 185 -6.44 -6.57 5.61
C ALA A 185 -6.72 -5.25 4.88
N GLN A 186 -5.79 -4.80 4.03
CA GLN A 186 -5.97 -3.60 3.21
C GLN A 186 -7.21 -3.72 2.30
N HIS A 187 -7.34 -4.85 1.61
CA HIS A 187 -8.50 -5.10 0.75
C HIS A 187 -9.80 -5.28 1.56
N GLN A 188 -9.74 -5.79 2.78
CA GLN A 188 -10.91 -5.87 3.66
C GLN A 188 -11.39 -4.48 4.09
N VAL A 189 -10.48 -3.57 4.47
CA VAL A 189 -10.83 -2.17 4.81
C VAL A 189 -11.42 -1.47 3.60
N LEU A 190 -10.76 -1.56 2.45
CA LEU A 190 -11.25 -1.00 1.20
C LEU A 190 -12.64 -1.55 0.84
N ARG A 191 -12.87 -2.86 0.98
CA ARG A 191 -14.18 -3.48 0.76
C ARG A 191 -15.25 -2.85 1.65
N GLU A 192 -14.95 -2.63 2.93
CA GLU A 192 -15.88 -2.03 3.89
C GLU A 192 -16.22 -0.58 3.51
N GLU A 193 -15.22 0.22 3.13
CA GLU A 193 -15.42 1.59 2.65
C GLU A 193 -16.28 1.63 1.38
N ILE A 194 -16.00 0.75 0.40
CA ILE A 194 -16.80 0.66 -0.83
C ILE A 194 -18.27 0.34 -0.52
N LEU A 195 -18.54 -0.53 0.45
CA LEU A 195 -19.90 -0.89 0.84
C LEU A 195 -20.65 0.25 1.54
N ILE A 196 -19.93 1.22 2.13
CA ILE A 196 -20.50 2.37 2.83
C ILE A 196 -20.69 3.55 1.88
N GLU A 197 -19.65 3.91 1.14
CA GLU A 197 -19.56 5.17 0.38
C GLU A 197 -19.66 4.97 -1.14
N GLY A 198 -19.53 3.73 -1.62
CA GLY A 198 -19.49 3.38 -3.03
C GLY A 198 -18.07 3.32 -3.60
N ALA A 199 -17.90 2.52 -4.65
CA ALA A 199 -16.57 2.21 -5.19
C ALA A 199 -15.82 3.45 -5.68
N THR A 200 -16.49 4.35 -6.40
CA THR A 200 -15.85 5.55 -6.93
C THR A 200 -15.28 6.44 -5.82
N ALA A 201 -16.01 6.61 -4.71
CA ALA A 201 -15.56 7.44 -3.59
C ALA A 201 -14.36 6.80 -2.86
N ALA A 202 -14.44 5.50 -2.59
CA ALA A 202 -13.38 4.78 -1.89
C ALA A 202 -12.07 4.69 -2.70
N TYR A 203 -12.14 4.47 -4.01
CA TYR A 203 -10.94 4.33 -4.85
C TYR A 203 -10.31 5.67 -5.26
N ARG A 204 -11.08 6.77 -5.33
CA ARG A 204 -10.56 8.07 -5.80
C ARG A 204 -9.31 8.54 -5.03
N PRO A 205 -9.27 8.57 -3.68
CA PRO A 205 -8.07 8.99 -2.96
C PRO A 205 -6.88 8.05 -3.18
N LEU A 206 -7.11 6.74 -3.32
CA LEU A 206 -6.06 5.75 -3.56
C LEU A 206 -5.43 5.92 -4.95
N ILE A 207 -6.25 6.10 -5.99
CA ILE A 207 -5.80 6.34 -7.37
C ILE A 207 -5.05 7.66 -7.46
N LEU A 208 -5.58 8.74 -6.87
CA LEU A 208 -4.91 10.04 -6.85
C LEU A 208 -3.57 9.98 -6.09
N GLY A 209 -3.50 9.24 -4.98
CA GLY A 209 -2.27 9.04 -4.23
C GLY A 209 -1.19 8.29 -5.03
N GLU A 210 -1.57 7.23 -5.73
CA GLU A 210 -0.69 6.49 -6.66
C GLU A 210 -0.20 7.39 -7.79
N GLN A 211 -1.11 8.11 -8.45
CA GLN A 211 -0.74 9.05 -9.53
C GLN A 211 0.19 10.17 -9.04
N LEU A 212 0.00 10.68 -7.82
CA LEU A 212 0.89 11.67 -7.21
C LEU A 212 2.27 11.07 -6.92
N ALA A 213 2.33 9.84 -6.40
CA ALA A 213 3.60 9.15 -6.17
C ALA A 213 4.38 8.94 -7.47
N ASP A 214 3.70 8.48 -8.53
CA ASP A 214 4.30 8.33 -9.86
C ASP A 214 4.77 9.67 -10.44
N TRP A 215 3.96 10.72 -10.31
CA TRP A 215 4.31 12.06 -10.80
C TRP A 215 5.54 12.65 -10.09
N THR A 216 5.62 12.48 -8.76
CA THR A 216 6.73 13.00 -7.94
C THR A 216 8.02 12.20 -8.07
N ALA A 217 7.94 10.96 -8.55
CA ALA A 217 9.11 10.14 -8.88
C ALA A 217 9.80 10.55 -10.20
N LEU A 218 9.15 11.36 -11.03
CA LEU A 218 9.72 11.84 -12.30
C LEU A 218 10.88 12.80 -12.03
N THR A 219 11.94 12.68 -12.85
CA THR A 219 13.21 13.40 -12.60
C THR A 219 13.41 14.60 -13.53
N THR A 220 12.53 14.79 -14.51
CA THR A 220 12.61 15.90 -15.47
C THR A 220 11.31 16.70 -15.52
N TRP A 221 11.43 18.00 -15.71
CA TRP A 221 10.26 18.89 -15.82
C TRP A 221 9.41 18.60 -17.04
N ASP A 222 10.00 18.14 -18.14
CA ASP A 222 9.27 17.82 -19.38
C ASP A 222 8.39 16.58 -19.22
N GLU A 223 8.91 15.51 -18.61
CA GLU A 223 8.12 14.32 -18.27
C GLU A 223 7.04 14.65 -17.25
N SER A 224 7.39 15.44 -16.24
CA SER A 224 6.46 15.89 -15.20
C SER A 224 5.29 16.69 -15.80
N GLU A 225 5.57 17.63 -16.73
CA GLU A 225 4.52 18.40 -17.41
C GLU A 225 3.63 17.51 -18.28
N GLN A 226 4.23 16.61 -19.06
CA GLN A 226 3.48 15.68 -19.89
C GLN A 226 2.57 14.78 -19.05
N TYR A 227 3.07 14.32 -17.90
CA TYR A 227 2.33 13.48 -16.97
C TYR A 227 1.13 14.21 -16.38
N LEU A 228 1.31 15.45 -15.89
CA LEU A 228 0.20 16.23 -15.34
C LEU A 228 -0.86 16.55 -16.39
N ARG A 229 -0.47 16.79 -17.66
CA ARG A 229 -1.42 16.95 -18.78
C ARG A 229 -2.23 15.70 -19.07
N ALA A 230 -1.65 14.52 -18.87
CA ALA A 230 -2.34 13.25 -19.06
C ALA A 230 -3.26 12.89 -17.87
N HIS A 231 -3.01 13.45 -16.69
CA HIS A 231 -3.74 13.16 -15.45
C HIS A 231 -4.31 14.44 -14.80
N PRO A 232 -5.32 15.08 -15.43
CA PRO A 232 -5.89 16.33 -14.94
C PRO A 232 -6.59 16.21 -13.59
N ASP A 233 -7.01 15.00 -13.18
CA ASP A 233 -7.62 14.75 -11.87
C ASP A 233 -6.67 15.08 -10.70
N LEU A 234 -5.34 15.09 -10.92
CA LEU A 234 -4.37 15.52 -9.90
C LEU A 234 -4.56 16.98 -9.47
N LEU A 235 -5.20 17.82 -10.28
CA LEU A 235 -5.53 19.21 -9.92
C LEU A 235 -6.53 19.30 -8.75
N GLU A 236 -7.18 18.21 -8.36
CA GLU A 236 -8.03 18.16 -7.16
C GLU A 236 -7.21 18.10 -5.86
N LEU A 237 -5.94 17.72 -5.95
CA LEU A 237 -5.06 17.63 -4.80
C LEU A 237 -4.49 19.01 -4.44
N ASP A 238 -4.25 19.18 -3.14
CA ASP A 238 -3.61 20.36 -2.57
C ASP A 238 -2.53 19.94 -1.56
N PRO A 239 -1.44 19.27 -2.02
CA PRO A 239 -0.40 18.81 -1.12
C PRO A 239 0.35 20.02 -0.53
N PRO A 240 0.58 20.04 0.78
CA PRO A 240 1.17 21.20 1.45
C PRO A 240 2.64 21.41 1.03
N ASP A 241 3.04 22.69 0.96
CA ASP A 241 4.40 23.20 1.01
C ASP A 241 5.45 22.36 0.25
N SER A 242 5.20 22.12 -1.03
CA SER A 242 6.06 21.34 -1.90
C SER A 242 5.99 21.84 -3.34
N VAL A 243 7.02 21.59 -4.15
CA VAL A 243 6.99 21.94 -5.58
C VAL A 243 5.79 21.32 -6.32
N PRO A 244 5.41 20.04 -6.12
CA PRO A 244 4.18 19.48 -6.66
C PRO A 244 2.93 20.31 -6.29
N GLY A 245 2.78 20.70 -5.02
CA GLY A 245 1.69 21.57 -4.58
C GLY A 245 1.68 22.91 -5.30
N ALA A 246 2.86 23.51 -5.46
CA ALA A 246 3.02 24.78 -6.15
C ALA A 246 2.65 24.70 -7.64
N LEU A 247 3.06 23.63 -8.32
CA LEU A 247 2.68 23.36 -9.70
C LEU A 247 1.17 23.16 -9.85
N LEU A 248 0.53 22.41 -8.95
CA LEU A 248 -0.92 22.19 -8.97
C LEU A 248 -1.69 23.50 -8.68
N HIS A 249 -1.24 24.31 -7.73
CA HIS A 249 -1.83 25.62 -7.44
C HIS A 249 -1.72 26.55 -8.65
N ALA A 250 -0.52 26.72 -9.22
CA ALA A 250 -0.31 27.57 -10.39
C ALA A 250 -1.12 27.08 -11.60
N ALA A 251 -1.21 25.76 -11.81
CA ALA A 251 -1.97 25.17 -12.91
C ALA A 251 -3.48 25.36 -12.76
N ARG A 252 -4.03 25.30 -11.53
CA ARG A 252 -5.44 25.61 -11.26
C ARG A 252 -5.78 27.08 -11.51
N THR A 253 -4.88 27.97 -11.12
CA THR A 253 -5.12 29.42 -11.22
C THR A 253 -4.92 29.94 -12.65
N HIS A 254 -4.02 29.32 -13.43
CA HIS A 254 -3.66 29.74 -14.77
C HIS A 254 -3.87 28.59 -15.77
N ASP A 255 -2.80 27.84 -16.07
CA ASP A 255 -2.80 26.60 -16.82
C ASP A 255 -1.51 25.81 -16.54
N ILE A 256 -1.48 24.52 -16.95
CA ILE A 256 -0.33 23.64 -16.78
C ILE A 256 0.96 24.23 -17.41
N PRO A 257 0.99 24.67 -18.69
CA PRO A 257 2.23 25.23 -19.25
C PRO A 257 2.77 26.42 -18.45
N THR A 258 1.90 27.34 -18.00
CA THR A 258 2.29 28.50 -17.20
C THR A 258 2.92 28.08 -15.87
N ALA A 259 2.35 27.07 -15.20
CA ALA A 259 2.93 26.52 -13.97
C ALA A 259 4.36 26.01 -14.18
N TYR A 260 4.62 25.29 -15.28
CA TYR A 260 5.95 24.76 -15.56
C TYR A 260 6.94 25.81 -16.09
N VAL A 261 6.48 26.98 -16.53
CA VAL A 261 7.40 28.10 -16.81
C VAL A 261 8.04 28.58 -15.51
N LEU A 262 7.33 28.54 -14.36
CA LEU A 262 7.86 28.99 -13.07
C LEU A 262 9.08 28.19 -12.61
N VAL A 263 9.11 26.87 -12.86
CA VAL A 263 10.23 26.00 -12.48
C VAL A 263 11.37 25.98 -13.51
N ARG A 264 11.17 26.58 -14.70
CA ARG A 264 12.16 26.63 -15.79
C ARG A 264 12.80 28.01 -15.96
N ASP A 265 12.08 29.08 -15.64
CA ASP A 265 12.53 30.46 -15.78
C ASP A 265 12.35 31.24 -14.47
N ARG A 266 13.48 31.59 -13.86
CA ARG A 266 13.51 32.37 -12.61
C ARG A 266 12.87 33.76 -12.78
N THR A 267 12.92 34.33 -13.98
CA THR A 267 12.29 35.63 -14.27
C THR A 267 10.77 35.53 -14.20
N ALA A 268 10.21 34.44 -14.72
CA ALA A 268 8.78 34.20 -14.66
C ALA A 268 8.31 33.92 -13.22
N LEU A 269 9.10 33.18 -12.43
CA LEU A 269 8.84 33.03 -11.00
C LEU A 269 8.83 34.37 -10.27
N GLN A 270 9.82 35.24 -10.53
CA GLN A 270 9.84 36.57 -9.92
C GLN A 270 8.60 37.40 -10.30
N GLN A 271 8.17 37.37 -11.57
CA GLN A 271 6.95 38.07 -11.99
C GLN A 271 5.70 37.55 -11.29
N TYR A 272 5.63 36.23 -11.08
CA TYR A 272 4.54 35.60 -10.33
C TYR A 272 4.54 36.04 -8.86
N ILE A 273 5.71 36.11 -8.22
CA ILE A 273 5.89 36.64 -6.86
C ILE A 273 5.49 38.10 -6.79
N ASP A 274 5.98 38.96 -7.69
CA ASP A 274 5.65 40.39 -7.72
C ASP A 274 4.13 40.62 -7.80
N ASN A 275 3.43 39.80 -8.59
CA ASN A 275 1.97 39.82 -8.65
C ASN A 275 1.34 39.41 -7.31
N ALA A 276 1.78 38.29 -6.71
CA ALA A 276 1.27 37.83 -5.42
C ALA A 276 1.50 38.85 -4.29
N LEU A 277 2.68 39.50 -4.26
CA LEU A 277 3.00 40.59 -3.34
C LEU A 277 2.07 41.80 -3.55
N THR A 278 1.75 42.13 -4.81
CA THR A 278 0.88 43.26 -5.14
C THR A 278 -0.58 42.99 -4.76
N THR A 279 -1.06 41.76 -4.95
CA THR A 279 -2.45 41.37 -4.64
C THR A 279 -2.64 40.95 -3.19
N GLY A 280 -1.55 40.72 -2.44
CA GLY A 280 -1.60 40.17 -1.09
C GLY A 280 -2.06 38.71 -1.06
N ASP A 281 -1.75 37.94 -2.10
CA ASP A 281 -2.15 36.53 -2.23
C ASP A 281 -1.19 35.63 -1.44
N ALA A 282 -1.62 35.25 -0.23
CA ALA A 282 -0.86 34.41 0.68
C ALA A 282 -0.58 33.02 0.09
N ASP A 283 -1.54 32.42 -0.62
CA ASP A 283 -1.41 31.08 -1.17
C ASP A 283 -0.42 31.06 -2.34
N ALA A 284 -0.53 32.01 -3.26
CA ALA A 284 0.42 32.14 -4.36
C ALA A 284 1.85 32.34 -3.83
N LEU A 285 2.02 33.16 -2.80
CA LEU A 285 3.33 33.45 -2.21
C LEU A 285 3.93 32.24 -1.47
N ARG A 286 3.11 31.48 -0.74
CA ARG A 286 3.50 30.22 -0.09
C ARG A 286 3.99 29.19 -1.10
N HIS A 287 3.26 29.01 -2.20
CA HIS A 287 3.64 28.07 -3.26
C HIS A 287 4.88 28.53 -4.03
N ALA A 288 5.02 29.84 -4.28
CA ALA A 288 6.23 30.39 -4.91
C ALA A 288 7.48 30.14 -4.06
N ALA A 289 7.37 30.26 -2.72
CA ALA A 289 8.45 29.98 -1.80
C ALA A 289 8.97 28.53 -1.90
N ALA A 290 8.09 27.56 -2.08
CA ALA A 290 8.49 26.15 -2.28
C ALA A 290 9.35 25.98 -3.56
N ILE A 291 8.98 26.67 -4.65
CA ILE A 291 9.77 26.66 -5.90
C ILE A 291 11.13 27.36 -5.69
N GLU A 292 11.16 28.50 -5.00
CA GLU A 292 12.42 29.20 -4.69
C GLU A 292 13.42 28.29 -3.94
N ASP A 293 12.94 27.55 -2.95
CA ASP A 293 13.78 26.67 -2.13
C ASP A 293 14.25 25.43 -2.90
N GLU A 294 13.31 24.62 -3.39
CA GLU A 294 13.64 23.29 -3.91
C GLU A 294 14.19 23.33 -5.35
N VAL A 295 13.74 24.27 -6.19
CA VAL A 295 14.14 24.34 -7.61
C VAL A 295 15.34 25.27 -7.82
N TYR A 296 15.32 26.44 -7.18
CA TYR A 296 16.34 27.47 -7.38
C TYR A 296 17.37 27.57 -6.25
N ALA A 297 17.23 26.76 -5.20
CA ALA A 297 18.11 26.77 -4.02
C ALA A 297 18.26 28.17 -3.39
N ASP A 298 17.21 29.00 -3.46
CA ASP A 298 17.16 30.35 -2.90
C ASP A 298 16.44 30.35 -1.54
N GLN A 299 17.09 29.74 -0.56
CA GLN A 299 16.56 29.57 0.79
C GLN A 299 16.18 30.90 1.46
N LEU A 300 16.94 31.97 1.23
CA LEU A 300 16.65 33.26 1.87
C LEU A 300 15.36 33.86 1.32
N SER A 301 15.18 33.85 0.00
CA SER A 301 13.95 34.37 -0.62
C SER A 301 12.76 33.50 -0.24
N ALA A 302 12.91 32.18 -0.34
CA ALA A 302 11.88 31.22 0.04
C ALA A 302 11.37 31.44 1.47
N ARG A 303 12.28 31.47 2.47
CA ARG A 303 11.86 31.67 3.86
C ARG A 303 11.25 33.05 4.11
N THR A 304 11.75 34.08 3.43
CA THR A 304 11.19 35.43 3.56
C THR A 304 9.77 35.49 3.01
N HIS A 305 9.54 34.96 1.81
CA HIS A 305 8.23 34.91 1.18
C HIS A 305 7.26 34.00 1.92
N HIS A 306 7.72 32.86 2.46
CA HIS A 306 6.90 32.00 3.30
C HIS A 306 6.44 32.72 4.58
N GLN A 307 7.33 33.44 5.26
CA GLN A 307 6.94 34.25 6.42
C GLN A 307 5.95 35.34 6.04
N ALA A 308 6.17 36.04 4.93
CA ALA A 308 5.23 37.02 4.42
C ALA A 308 3.85 36.38 4.11
N ALA A 309 3.83 35.17 3.56
CA ALA A 309 2.60 34.42 3.30
C ALA A 309 1.84 34.08 4.58
N LEU A 310 2.53 33.61 5.64
CA LEU A 310 1.92 33.35 6.96
C LEU A 310 1.29 34.61 7.56
N LEU A 311 1.97 35.75 7.44
CA LEU A 311 1.43 37.04 7.92
C LEU A 311 0.20 37.48 7.11
N LEU A 312 0.18 37.28 5.79
CA LEU A 312 -0.98 37.56 4.93
C LEU A 312 -2.14 36.60 5.19
N ALA A 313 -1.86 35.33 5.51
CA ALA A 313 -2.85 34.32 5.89
C ALA A 313 -3.42 34.53 7.31
N GLY A 314 -2.84 35.43 8.10
CA GLY A 314 -3.28 35.73 9.46
C GLY A 314 -2.81 34.72 10.52
N THR A 315 -1.73 33.98 10.26
CA THR A 315 -1.10 33.00 11.16
C THR A 315 0.29 33.45 11.63
N PRO A 316 0.40 34.61 12.31
CA PRO A 316 1.71 35.17 12.68
C PRO A 316 2.51 34.33 13.67
N ASP A 317 1.83 33.51 14.48
CA ASP A 317 2.48 32.69 15.51
C ASP A 317 3.32 31.55 14.91
N GLU A 318 3.08 31.23 13.63
CA GLU A 318 3.87 30.25 12.87
C GLU A 318 5.10 30.88 12.19
N ALA A 319 5.16 32.22 12.12
CA ALA A 319 6.27 32.93 11.51
C ALA A 319 7.42 33.14 12.53
N ASP A 320 8.62 32.65 12.22
CA ASP A 320 9.83 32.93 13.00
C ASP A 320 10.89 33.70 12.22
N PRO A 321 10.84 35.05 12.20
CA PRO A 321 11.84 35.87 11.52
C PRO A 321 13.30 35.62 11.93
N ALA A 322 13.56 34.99 13.07
CA ALA A 322 14.92 34.64 13.48
C ALA A 322 15.54 33.58 12.55
N ASP A 323 14.74 32.73 11.90
CA ASP A 323 15.20 31.69 10.97
C ASP A 323 15.85 32.22 9.69
N LEU A 324 15.69 33.51 9.41
CA LEU A 324 16.34 34.20 8.29
C LEU A 324 17.80 34.54 8.61
N ALA A 325 18.13 34.80 9.89
CA ALA A 325 19.46 35.26 10.30
C ALA A 325 20.63 34.40 9.80
N PRO A 326 20.61 33.05 9.87
CA PRO A 326 21.71 32.24 9.37
C PRO A 326 21.88 32.32 7.85
N LEU A 327 20.82 32.66 7.11
CA LEU A 327 20.84 32.71 5.64
C LEU A 327 21.31 34.08 5.09
N VAL A 328 21.21 35.14 5.90
CA VAL A 328 21.57 36.50 5.51
C VAL A 328 23.07 36.66 5.27
N ALA A 329 23.91 35.91 5.99
CA ALA A 329 25.36 36.01 5.90
C ALA A 329 25.91 35.59 4.53
N ASP A 330 25.31 34.56 3.91
CA ASP A 330 25.74 33.99 2.64
C ASP A 330 25.03 34.61 1.43
N ALA A 331 24.04 35.48 1.66
CA ALA A 331 23.22 36.08 0.61
C ALA A 331 23.84 37.32 -0.03
N SER A 332 23.62 37.47 -1.35
CA SER A 332 24.07 38.65 -2.08
C SER A 332 23.42 39.95 -1.55
N PRO A 333 24.11 41.10 -1.57
CA PRO A 333 23.50 42.39 -1.23
C PRO A 333 22.27 42.71 -2.08
N ASP A 334 22.26 42.32 -3.35
CA ASP A 334 21.15 42.58 -4.27
C ASP A 334 19.90 41.78 -3.87
N THR A 335 20.04 40.50 -3.54
CA THR A 335 18.95 39.65 -3.02
C THR A 335 18.39 40.24 -1.73
N ARG A 336 19.25 40.64 -0.79
CA ARG A 336 18.83 41.24 0.48
C ARG A 336 18.09 42.56 0.28
N ASN A 337 18.63 43.45 -0.55
CA ASN A 337 17.99 44.74 -0.84
C ASN A 337 16.63 44.56 -1.53
N ARG A 338 16.51 43.58 -2.43
CA ARG A 338 15.24 43.22 -3.07
C ARG A 338 14.21 42.77 -2.02
N LEU A 339 14.55 41.78 -1.19
CA LEU A 339 13.66 41.23 -0.16
C LEU A 339 13.24 42.28 0.88
N ILE A 340 14.15 43.18 1.27
CA ILE A 340 13.83 44.32 2.14
C ILE A 340 12.79 45.23 1.47
N SER A 341 12.97 45.53 0.18
CA SER A 341 12.04 46.38 -0.58
C SER A 341 10.67 45.72 -0.77
N GLU A 342 10.64 44.42 -1.08
CA GLU A 342 9.42 43.62 -1.22
C GLU A 342 8.65 43.59 0.10
N THR A 343 9.33 43.24 1.20
CA THR A 343 8.73 43.18 2.55
C THR A 343 8.27 44.56 3.02
N ALA A 344 9.04 45.62 2.75
CA ALA A 344 8.66 46.99 3.13
C ALA A 344 7.39 47.43 2.40
N THR A 345 7.28 47.13 1.10
CA THR A 345 6.08 47.39 0.28
C THR A 345 4.86 46.69 0.87
N LEU A 346 4.96 45.39 1.13
CA LEU A 346 3.90 44.61 1.76
C LEU A 346 3.50 45.19 3.12
N SER A 347 4.49 45.50 3.97
CA SER A 347 4.24 46.05 5.31
C SER A 347 3.51 47.39 5.28
N ALA A 348 3.74 48.21 4.24
CA ALA A 348 3.06 49.49 4.07
C ALA A 348 1.59 49.29 3.67
N THR A 349 1.33 48.34 2.76
CA THR A 349 -0.02 47.99 2.30
C THR A 349 -0.85 47.32 3.41
N HIS A 350 -0.22 46.47 4.22
CA HIS A 350 -0.86 45.69 5.29
C HIS A 350 -0.51 46.19 6.71
N ALA A 351 -0.17 47.48 6.86
CA ALA A 351 0.42 48.05 8.08
C ALA A 351 -0.40 47.86 9.38
N GLN A 352 -1.71 47.61 9.29
CA GLN A 352 -2.56 47.36 10.45
C GLN A 352 -2.49 45.92 10.96
N GLN A 353 -1.97 44.99 10.15
CA GLN A 353 -1.86 43.57 10.45
C GLN A 353 -0.40 43.21 10.76
N HIS A 354 -0.17 42.60 11.91
CA HIS A 354 1.11 42.00 12.29
C HIS A 354 2.36 42.91 12.14
N ALA A 355 2.21 44.23 12.32
CA ALA A 355 3.27 45.23 12.13
C ALA A 355 4.62 44.90 12.80
N ALA A 356 4.59 44.31 14.01
CA ALA A 356 5.80 43.90 14.71
C ALA A 356 6.59 42.80 13.97
N HIS A 357 5.90 41.84 13.34
CA HIS A 357 6.53 40.76 12.57
C HIS A 357 7.16 41.31 11.28
N TRP A 358 6.44 42.17 10.55
CA TRP A 358 6.97 42.83 9.35
C TRP A 358 8.26 43.61 9.63
N VAL A 359 8.26 44.42 10.70
CA VAL A 359 9.46 45.16 11.12
C VAL A 359 10.60 44.21 11.48
N ARG A 360 10.28 43.09 12.14
CA ARG A 360 11.30 42.11 12.53
C ARG A 360 11.94 41.43 11.33
N ILE A 361 11.17 41.04 10.32
CA ILE A 361 11.69 40.47 9.06
C ILE A 361 12.67 41.46 8.40
N ILE A 362 12.26 42.72 8.23
CA ILE A 362 13.11 43.77 7.63
C ILE A 362 14.40 43.97 8.43
N GLN A 363 14.31 43.99 9.77
CA GLN A 363 15.49 44.14 10.63
C GLN A 363 16.48 42.99 10.48
N VAL A 364 15.99 41.75 10.36
CA VAL A 364 16.87 40.57 10.19
C VAL A 364 17.52 40.59 8.82
N LEU A 365 16.78 40.91 7.75
CA LEU A 365 17.32 41.04 6.39
C LEU A 365 18.37 42.16 6.27
N ALA A 366 18.16 43.27 6.98
CA ALA A 366 19.07 44.42 7.01
C ALA A 366 20.26 44.23 7.96
N ALA A 367 20.28 43.17 8.77
CA ALA A 367 21.40 42.89 9.64
C ALA A 367 22.66 42.61 8.80
N THR A 368 23.72 43.36 9.06
CA THR A 368 25.04 43.05 8.53
C THR A 368 25.60 41.85 9.31
N GLY A 369 25.90 40.76 8.62
CA GLY A 369 26.61 39.60 9.19
C GLY A 369 27.94 39.98 9.82
#